data_AF-A0A7C7R1M6-F1
#
_entry.id   AF-A0A7C7R1M6-F1
#
_cell.length_a   1.000
_cell.length_b   1.000
_cell.length_c   1.000
_cell.angle_alpha   90.00
_cell.angle_beta   90.00
_cell.angle_gamma   90.00
#
_symmetry.space_group_name_H-M   'P 1'
#
loop_
_entity.id
_entity.type
_entity.pdbx_description
1 polymer ?
#
loop_
_entity_poly.entity_id
_entity_poly.type
_entity_poly.pdbx_seq_one_letter_code
_entity_poly.pdbx_strand_id
1 'polypeptide(L)'
;MSYPICEFVEREFSGLDPADPQYAVRVVDRILEEGRRRGASDVHLQPAPDGLDLKLRIDGVLQPCGRFPQRVAANIVGRLKVLADLLTYRVDV
;
A
#
# COMPACT_ATOMS: atom_id res chain seq x y z
N MET A 1 22.73 4.44 -6.05
CA MET A 1 21.85 4.33 -7.23
C MET A 1 20.42 4.46 -6.76
N SER A 2 19.65 5.38 -7.35
CA SER A 2 18.22 5.49 -7.02
C SER A 2 17.47 4.41 -7.79
N TYR A 3 16.94 3.41 -7.08
CA TYR A 3 16.11 2.37 -7.68
C TYR A 3 14.81 2.96 -8.24
N PRO A 4 14.28 2.41 -9.34
CA PRO A 4 13.05 2.91 -9.92
C PRO A 4 11.89 2.71 -8.94
N ILE A 5 11.03 3.71 -8.83
CA ILE A 5 9.90 3.70 -7.90
C ILE A 5 8.93 2.55 -8.20
N CYS A 6 8.82 2.12 -9.46
CA CYS A 6 7.90 1.07 -9.91
C CYS A 6 8.18 -0.32 -9.31
N GLU A 7 9.39 -0.56 -8.81
CA GLU A 7 9.78 -1.83 -8.17
C GLU A 7 9.66 -1.78 -6.64
N PHE A 8 9.13 -0.70 -6.06
CA PHE A 8 9.06 -0.51 -4.62
C PHE A 8 8.34 -1.67 -3.92
N VAL A 9 7.15 -2.07 -4.41
CA VAL A 9 6.36 -3.13 -3.77
C VAL A 9 7.10 -4.48 -3.79
N GLU A 10 7.64 -4.87 -4.94
CA GLU A 10 8.33 -6.15 -5.10
C GLU A 10 9.60 -6.20 -4.23
N ARG A 11 10.39 -5.13 -4.24
CA ARG A 11 11.63 -5.07 -3.46
C ARG A 11 11.39 -5.10 -1.96
N GLU A 12 10.52 -4.23 -1.46
CA GLU A 12 10.34 -4.06 -0.01
C GLU A 12 9.61 -5.23 0.64
N PHE A 13 8.75 -5.93 -0.10
CA PHE A 13 7.81 -6.89 0.48
C PHE A 13 7.96 -8.32 -0.02
N SER A 14 8.93 -8.62 -0.90
CA SER A 14 9.19 -9.99 -1.39
C SER A 14 9.48 -11.01 -0.28
N GLY A 15 10.09 -10.58 0.83
CA GLY A 15 10.46 -11.45 1.96
C GLY A 15 9.45 -11.48 3.12
N LEU A 16 8.33 -10.76 3.02
CA LEU A 16 7.34 -10.76 4.09
C LEU A 16 6.34 -11.90 3.91
N ASP A 17 6.05 -12.63 4.99
CA ASP A 17 4.97 -13.62 5.01
C ASP A 17 3.62 -12.92 5.16
N PRO A 18 2.70 -13.04 4.18
CA PRO A 18 1.38 -12.44 4.29
C PRO A 18 0.44 -13.10 5.29
N ALA A 19 0.80 -14.27 5.83
CA ALA A 19 0.08 -14.89 6.93
C ALA A 19 0.47 -14.29 8.30
N ASP A 20 1.57 -13.54 8.38
CA ASP A 20 1.98 -12.88 9.63
C ASP A 20 0.94 -11.79 10.00
N PRO A 21 0.38 -11.81 11.23
CA PRO A 21 -0.55 -10.78 11.70
C PRO A 21 -0.04 -9.34 11.59
N GLN A 22 1.28 -9.14 11.59
CA GLN A 22 1.94 -7.84 11.46
C GLN A 22 2.17 -7.40 10.01
N TYR A 23 1.82 -8.23 9.01
CA TYR A 23 2.07 -7.93 7.59
C TYR A 23 1.47 -6.59 7.17
N ALA A 24 0.16 -6.39 7.41
CA ALA A 24 -0.53 -5.18 6.99
C ALA A 24 0.00 -3.92 7.70
N VAL A 25 0.38 -4.05 8.98
CA VAL A 25 1.01 -2.97 9.74
C VAL A 25 2.32 -2.55 9.07
N ARG A 26 3.24 -3.50 8.84
CA ARG A 26 4.54 -3.22 8.23
C ARG A 26 4.41 -2.67 6.81
N VAL A 27 3.49 -3.20 6.00
CA VAL A 27 3.25 -2.69 4.65
C VAL A 27 2.78 -1.24 4.68
N VAL A 28 1.76 -0.93 5.48
CA VAL A 28 1.21 0.43 5.55
C VAL A 28 2.25 1.42 6.08
N ASP A 29 2.98 1.07 7.14
CA ASP A 29 4.02 1.94 7.69
C ASP A 29 5.10 2.27 6.65
N ARG A 30 5.56 1.27 5.89
CA ARG A 30 6.56 1.45 4.84
C ARG A 30 6.04 2.25 3.65
N ILE A 31 4.78 2.10 3.25
CA ILE A 31 4.16 2.92 2.20
C ILE A 31 4.13 4.39 2.62
N LEU A 32 3.68 4.67 3.86
CA LEU A 32 3.58 6.04 4.37
C LEU A 32 4.96 6.67 4.57
N GLU A 33 5.92 5.91 5.09
CA GLU A 33 7.31 6.35 5.22
C GLU A 33 7.92 6.68 3.85
N GLU A 34 7.69 5.83 2.85
CA GLU A 34 8.17 6.07 1.48
C GLU A 34 7.52 7.30 0.84
N GLY A 35 6.20 7.45 1.00
CA GLY A 35 5.47 8.64 0.55
C GLY A 35 6.06 9.91 1.16
N ARG A 36 6.26 9.93 2.48
CA ARG A 36 6.89 11.05 3.18
C ARG A 36 8.32 11.31 2.71
N ARG A 37 9.14 10.27 2.57
CA ARG A 37 10.54 10.36 2.13
C ARG A 37 10.67 10.96 0.73
N ARG A 38 9.71 10.67 -0.16
CA ARG A 38 9.68 11.19 -1.53
C ARG A 38 8.93 12.52 -1.67
N GLY A 39 8.35 13.06 -0.59
CA GLY A 39 7.54 14.27 -0.67
C GLY A 39 6.25 14.09 -1.47
N ALA A 40 5.67 12.88 -1.45
CA ALA A 40 4.41 12.61 -2.14
C ALA A 40 3.25 13.38 -1.48
N SER A 41 2.42 14.03 -2.30
CA SER A 41 1.20 14.71 -1.82
C SER A 41 0.08 13.73 -1.53
N ASP A 42 0.01 12.63 -2.30
CA ASP A 42 -1.06 11.64 -2.22
C ASP A 42 -0.50 10.22 -2.34
N VAL A 43 -1.07 9.31 -1.56
CA VAL A 43 -0.87 7.86 -1.65
C VAL A 43 -2.14 7.23 -2.24
N HIS A 44 -2.02 6.65 -3.43
CA HIS A 44 -3.14 6.01 -4.12
C HIS A 44 -3.03 4.49 -3.98
N LEU A 45 -4.02 3.88 -3.33
CA LEU A 45 -4.22 2.43 -3.30
C LEU A 45 -5.51 2.11 -4.04
N GLN A 46 -5.37 1.50 -5.22
CA GLN A 46 -6.48 1.27 -6.15
C GLN A 46 -6.74 -0.23 -6.30
N PRO A 47 -7.84 -0.76 -5.75
CA PRO A 47 -8.23 -2.14 -5.99
C PRO A 47 -8.46 -2.40 -7.48
N ALA A 48 -7.93 -3.50 -7.97
CA ALA A 48 -8.04 -3.97 -9.34
C ALA A 48 -8.40 -5.48 -9.33
N PRO A 49 -8.84 -6.07 -10.47
CA PRO A 49 -9.18 -7.49 -10.52
C PRO A 49 -8.03 -8.44 -10.16
N ASP A 50 -6.79 -8.00 -10.38
CA ASP A 50 -5.55 -8.77 -10.23
C ASP A 50 -4.69 -8.33 -9.02
N GLY A 51 -5.17 -7.39 -8.20
CA GLY A 51 -4.46 -6.96 -7.02
C GLY A 51 -4.81 -5.57 -6.52
N LEU A 52 -3.87 -4.96 -5.80
CA LEU A 52 -3.97 -3.60 -5.30
C LEU A 52 -2.81 -2.77 -5.87
N ASP A 53 -3.13 -1.83 -6.75
CA ASP A 53 -2.14 -0.94 -7.34
C ASP A 53 -1.75 0.16 -6.36
N LEU A 54 -0.44 0.39 -6.21
CA LEU A 54 0.10 1.52 -5.45
C LEU A 54 0.66 2.56 -6.41
N LYS A 55 0.24 3.82 -6.24
CA LYS A 55 0.83 4.97 -6.91
C LYS A 55 1.08 6.08 -5.90
N LEU A 56 2.15 6.85 -6.10
CA LEU A 56 2.42 8.07 -5.35
C LEU A 56 2.27 9.27 -6.27
N ARG A 57 1.61 10.33 -5.82
CA ARG A 57 1.65 11.62 -6.52
C ARG A 57 2.85 12.41 -6.03
N ILE A 58 3.84 12.63 -6.90
CA ILE A 58 5.06 13.37 -6.59
C ILE A 58 5.16 14.51 -7.61
N ASP A 59 5.26 15.74 -7.13
CA ASP A 59 5.28 16.96 -7.96
C ASP A 59 4.14 17.00 -8.99
N GLY A 60 2.94 16.60 -8.57
CA GLY A 60 1.74 16.56 -9.40
C GLY A 60 1.60 15.31 -10.29
N VAL A 61 2.67 14.52 -10.46
CA VAL A 61 2.70 13.36 -11.35
C VAL A 61 2.41 12.06 -10.57
N LEU A 62 1.47 11.25 -11.07
CA LEU A 62 1.22 9.91 -10.53
C LEU A 62 2.30 8.94 -11.00
N GLN A 63 3.04 8.38 -10.06
CA GLN A 63 4.12 7.43 -10.31
C GLN A 63 3.73 6.04 -9.80
N PRO A 64 3.70 4.99 -10.66
CA PRO A 64 3.42 3.63 -10.22
C PRO A 64 4.54 3.12 -9.31
N CYS A 65 4.17 2.46 -8.21
CA CYS A 65 5.11 1.93 -7.22
C CYS A 65 5.13 0.39 -7.18
N GLY A 66 4.24 -0.25 -7.95
CA GLY A 66 4.06 -1.69 -8.00
C GLY A 66 2.65 -2.09 -7.57
N ARG A 67 2.43 -3.41 -7.49
CA ARG A 67 1.14 -4.02 -7.20
C ARG A 67 1.27 -5.07 -6.10
N PHE A 68 0.35 -5.03 -5.15
CA PHE A 68 0.20 -6.10 -4.17
C PHE A 68 -0.71 -7.21 -4.71
N PRO A 69 -0.44 -8.49 -4.39
CA PRO A 69 -1.33 -9.59 -4.75
C PRO A 69 -2.74 -9.43 -4.15
N GLN A 70 -3.77 -9.90 -4.88
CA GLN A 70 -5.17 -9.80 -4.47
C GLN A 70 -5.42 -10.30 -3.03
N ARG A 71 -4.76 -11.39 -2.62
CA ARG A 71 -4.94 -12.01 -1.30
C ARG A 71 -4.60 -11.10 -0.11
N VAL A 72 -3.79 -10.06 -0.30
CA VAL A 72 -3.39 -9.14 0.79
C VAL A 72 -4.11 -7.80 0.73
N ALA A 73 -4.80 -7.49 -0.37
CA ALA A 73 -5.39 -6.18 -0.62
C ALA A 73 -6.35 -5.72 0.47
N ALA A 74 -7.28 -6.62 0.88
CA ALA A 74 -8.26 -6.32 1.91
C ALA A 74 -7.62 -6.00 3.27
N ASN A 75 -6.55 -6.71 3.65
CA ASN A 75 -5.85 -6.49 4.91
C ASN A 75 -5.12 -5.14 4.94
N ILE A 76 -4.50 -4.74 3.82
CA ILE A 76 -3.81 -3.44 3.68
C ILE A 76 -4.84 -2.30 3.80
N VAL A 77 -5.94 -2.37 3.07
CA VAL A 77 -7.02 -1.36 3.14
C VAL A 77 -7.65 -1.33 4.53
N GLY A 78 -7.87 -2.50 5.14
CA GLY A 78 -8.39 -2.62 6.51
C GLY A 78 -7.49 -1.92 7.52
N ARG A 79 -6.16 -2.08 7.43
CA ARG A 79 -5.21 -1.39 8.31
C ARG A 79 -5.30 0.12 8.19
N LEU A 80 -5.45 0.67 6.98
CA LEU A 80 -5.65 2.10 6.78
C LEU A 80 -6.96 2.60 7.39
N LYS A 81 -8.04 1.83 7.25
CA LYS A 81 -9.31 2.15 7.90
C LYS A 81 -9.18 2.22 9.41
N VAL A 82 -8.49 1.26 10.04
CA VAL A 82 -8.20 1.30 11.49
C VAL A 82 -7.42 2.56 11.86
N LEU A 83 -6.36 2.89 11.13
CA LEU A 83 -5.55 4.08 11.40
C LEU A 83 -6.33 5.40 11.26
N ALA A 84 -7.38 5.40 10.45
CA ALA A 84 -8.25 6.55 10.22
C ALA A 84 -9.54 6.53 11.07
N ASP A 85 -9.65 5.63 12.06
CA ASP A 85 -10.86 5.40 12.86
C ASP A 85 -12.13 5.16 12.00
N LEU A 86 -11.96 4.49 10.85
CA LEU A 86 -13.03 4.09 9.95
C LEU A 86 -13.46 2.63 10.20
N LEU A 87 -14.73 2.35 9.89
CA LEU A 87 -15.29 1.00 9.97
C LEU A 87 -14.55 0.02 9.04
N THR A 88 -13.97 -1.02 9.63
CA THR A 88 -13.21 -2.07 8.93
C THR A 88 -14.11 -3.12 8.29
N TYR A 89 -15.25 -3.42 8.93
CA TYR A 89 -16.34 -4.22 8.41
C TYR A 89 -17.61 -3.37 8.39
N ARG A 90 -18.34 -3.42 7.29
CA ARG A 90 -19.73 -2.99 7.25
C ARG A 90 -20.52 -4.27 7.05
N VAL A 91 -21.12 -4.77 8.11
CA VAL A 91 -22.15 -5.80 8.03
C VAL A 91 -23.44 -5.01 8.16
N ASP A 92 -24.07 -4.65 7.05
CA ASP A 92 -25.49 -4.28 7.01
C ASP A 92 -25.99 -4.36 5.54
N VAL A 93 -26.96 -5.27 5.38
CA VAL A 93 -28.09 -5.41 4.43
C VAL A 93 -27.88 -5.14 2.94
#